data_AF-A0A1V4JCL7-F1
#
_entry.id   AF-A0A1V4JCL7-F1
#
_cell.length_a   1.000
_cell.length_b   1.000
_cell.length_c   1.000
_cell.angle_alpha   90.00
_cell.angle_beta   90.00
_cell.angle_gamma   90.00
#
_symmetry.space_group_name_H-M   'P 1'
#
loop_
_entity.id
_entity.type
_entity.pdbx_description
1 polymer ?
#
loop_
_entity_poly.entity_id
_entity_poly.type
_entity_poly.pdbx_seq_one_letter_code
_entity_poly.pdbx_strand_id
1 'polypeptide(L)'
;MTLQQQSTLEQWAAWLDNVMMQALKPYEGRPSFPKAARQFLLKWSFYSSMVIRDLTLRSAASFGSFHLIRLLYDEYMFYLVEHRVAQATGETPIAVMGEVR
;
A
#
# COMPACT_ATOMS: atom_id res chain seq x y z
N MET A 1 -7.66 13.06 -24.31
CA MET A 1 -6.20 13.23 -24.12
C MET A 1 -5.89 13.08 -22.65
N THR A 2 -5.56 11.88 -22.17
CA THR A 2 -5.22 11.67 -20.74
C THR A 2 -4.07 10.68 -20.52
N LEU A 3 -3.54 10.06 -21.57
CA LEU A 3 -2.45 9.06 -21.50
C LEU A 3 -1.07 9.57 -21.96
N GLN A 4 -0.94 10.84 -22.31
CA GLN A 4 0.33 11.39 -22.84
C GLN A 4 1.31 11.88 -21.76
N GLN A 5 0.89 12.04 -20.52
CA GLN A 5 1.80 12.32 -19.41
C GLN A 5 2.17 11.01 -18.73
N GLN A 6 3.41 10.57 -18.95
CA GLN A 6 4.01 9.50 -18.17
C GLN A 6 4.28 10.05 -16.77
N SER A 7 3.54 9.53 -15.78
CA SER A 7 3.82 9.87 -14.39
C SER A 7 5.17 9.27 -13.97
N THR A 8 5.97 10.05 -13.25
CA THR A 8 7.24 9.56 -12.71
C THR A 8 7.02 8.62 -11.53
N LEU A 9 8.04 7.87 -11.15
CA LEU A 9 7.96 6.95 -10.00
C LEU A 9 7.64 7.71 -8.71
N GLU A 10 8.19 8.92 -8.54
CA GLU A 10 7.95 9.78 -7.39
C GLU A 10 6.50 10.24 -7.31
N GLN A 11 5.86 10.51 -8.45
CA GLN A 11 4.44 10.85 -8.50
C GLN A 11 3.56 9.67 -8.09
N TRP A 12 3.93 8.45 -8.51
CA TRP A 12 3.25 7.24 -8.04
C TRP A 12 3.47 6.99 -6.55
N ALA A 13 4.68 7.17 -6.04
CA ALA A 13 4.99 7.05 -4.63
C ALA A 13 4.18 8.05 -3.78
N ALA A 14 4.14 9.31 -4.20
CA ALA A 14 3.33 10.34 -3.55
C ALA A 14 1.82 10.01 -3.61
N TRP A 15 1.34 9.43 -4.71
CA TRP A 15 -0.04 8.98 -4.80
C TRP A 15 -0.35 7.85 -3.81
N LEU A 16 0.52 6.86 -3.70
CA LEU A 16 0.39 5.74 -2.75
C LEU A 16 0.38 6.22 -1.30
N ASP A 17 1.27 7.14 -0.95
CA ASP A 17 1.31 7.79 0.36
C ASP A 17 -0.01 8.51 0.67
N ASN A 18 -0.53 9.29 -0.28
CA ASN A 18 -1.82 9.96 -0.14
C ASN A 18 -2.99 8.99 0.08
N VAL A 19 -3.00 7.84 -0.62
CA VAL A 19 -4.03 6.79 -0.43
C VAL A 19 -3.99 6.24 0.98
N MET A 20 -2.79 5.89 1.49
CA MET A 20 -2.60 5.42 2.86
C MET A 20 -3.03 6.48 3.88
N MET A 21 -2.57 7.72 3.71
CA MET A 21 -2.90 8.83 4.61
C MET A 21 -4.41 9.06 4.69
N GLN A 22 -5.10 9.14 3.55
CA GLN A 22 -6.55 9.36 3.52
C GLN A 22 -7.31 8.21 4.20
N ALA A 23 -6.88 6.96 4.00
CA ALA A 23 -7.50 5.80 4.60
C ALA A 23 -7.31 5.75 6.13
N LEU A 24 -6.14 6.19 6.63
CA LEU A 24 -5.80 6.10 8.04
C LEU A 24 -6.08 7.38 8.85
N LYS A 25 -6.29 8.52 8.19
CA LYS A 25 -6.60 9.83 8.81
C LYS A 25 -7.68 9.76 9.90
N PRO A 26 -8.81 9.04 9.74
CA PRO A 26 -9.83 8.97 10.78
C PRO A 26 -9.39 8.32 12.09
N TYR A 27 -8.29 7.55 12.06
CA TYR A 27 -7.78 6.78 13.18
C TYR A 27 -6.57 7.45 13.85
N GLU A 28 -6.05 8.55 13.30
CA GLU A 28 -4.88 9.24 13.84
C GLU A 28 -5.06 9.64 15.31
N GLY A 29 -4.01 9.44 16.11
CA GLY A 29 -4.01 9.71 17.55
C GLY A 29 -4.87 8.72 18.38
N ARG A 30 -5.52 7.74 17.76
CA ARG A 30 -6.35 6.75 18.47
C ARG A 30 -5.54 5.49 18.76
N PRO A 31 -5.78 4.81 19.91
CA PRO A 31 -5.19 3.50 20.19
C PRO A 31 -5.53 2.42 19.14
N SER A 32 -6.60 2.62 18.38
CA SER A 32 -7.00 1.73 17.29
C SER A 32 -6.14 1.87 16.02
N PHE A 33 -5.23 2.84 15.94
CA PHE A 33 -4.47 3.13 14.73
C PHE A 33 -3.69 1.91 14.19
N PRO A 34 -2.90 1.16 14.98
CA PRO A 34 -2.17 -0.01 14.47
C PRO A 34 -3.11 -1.09 13.94
N LYS A 35 -4.27 -1.28 14.58
CA LYS A 35 -5.29 -2.23 14.11
C LYS A 35 -5.90 -1.79 12.77
N ALA A 36 -6.19 -0.50 12.61
CA ALA A 36 -6.71 0.06 11.36
C ALA A 36 -5.68 -0.05 10.23
N ALA A 37 -4.41 0.23 10.52
CA ALA A 37 -3.28 0.07 9.60
C ALA A 37 -3.15 -1.36 9.06
N ARG A 38 -3.23 -2.37 9.94
CA ARG A 38 -3.25 -3.78 9.52
C ARG A 38 -4.46 -4.10 8.63
N GLN A 39 -5.64 -3.62 8.99
CA GLN A 39 -6.84 -3.81 8.19
C GLN A 39 -6.76 -3.13 6.82
N PHE A 40 -6.11 -1.97 6.73
CA PHE A 40 -5.81 -1.31 5.46
C PHE A 40 -4.91 -2.17 4.58
N LEU A 41 -3.79 -2.69 5.10
CA LEU A 41 -2.90 -3.58 4.35
C LEU A 41 -3.59 -4.86 3.87
N LEU A 42 -4.46 -5.46 4.70
CA LEU A 42 -5.27 -6.61 4.30
C LEU A 42 -6.20 -6.28 3.12
N LYS A 43 -6.91 -5.15 3.19
CA LYS A 43 -7.77 -4.69 2.10
C LYS A 43 -6.97 -4.37 0.83
N TRP A 44 -5.84 -3.67 0.99
CA TRP A 44 -4.90 -3.39 -0.09
C TRP A 44 -4.49 -4.67 -0.81
N SER A 45 -4.04 -5.68 -0.06
CA SER A 45 -3.63 -6.98 -0.61
C SER A 45 -4.79 -7.73 -1.29
N PHE A 46 -5.98 -7.68 -0.70
CA PHE A 46 -7.17 -8.31 -1.25
C PHE A 46 -7.56 -7.73 -2.62
N TYR A 47 -7.76 -6.41 -2.70
CA TYR A 47 -8.28 -5.75 -3.92
C TYR A 47 -7.32 -5.86 -5.09
N SER A 48 -6.04 -5.63 -4.83
CA SER A 48 -4.98 -5.74 -5.81
C SER A 48 -4.77 -7.18 -6.30
N SER A 49 -4.92 -8.19 -5.43
CA SER A 49 -4.93 -9.60 -5.85
C SER A 49 -6.10 -9.92 -6.77
N MET A 50 -7.26 -9.27 -6.60
CA MET A 50 -8.37 -9.43 -7.55
C MET A 50 -8.04 -8.85 -8.92
N VAL A 51 -7.35 -7.70 -8.98
CA VAL A 51 -6.88 -7.11 -10.24
C VAL A 51 -5.91 -8.05 -10.95
N ILE A 52 -4.89 -8.55 -10.23
CA ILE A 52 -3.92 -9.49 -10.81
C ILE A 52 -4.62 -10.76 -11.29
N ARG A 53 -5.55 -11.33 -10.50
CA ARG A 53 -6.31 -12.51 -10.89
C ARG A 53 -7.10 -12.29 -12.19
N ASP A 54 -7.80 -11.17 -12.33
CA ASP A 54 -8.55 -10.87 -13.55
C ASP A 54 -7.61 -10.75 -14.77
N LEU A 55 -6.47 -10.08 -14.62
CA LEU A 55 -5.45 -9.99 -15.68
C LEU A 55 -4.88 -11.36 -16.07
N THR A 56 -4.62 -12.23 -15.10
CA THR A 56 -4.18 -13.61 -15.35
C THR A 56 -5.23 -14.40 -16.13
N LEU A 57 -6.49 -14.38 -15.66
CA LEU A 57 -7.58 -15.16 -16.26
C LEU A 57 -7.91 -14.70 -17.69
N ARG A 58 -7.73 -13.40 -17.98
CA ARG A 58 -7.91 -12.86 -19.34
C ARG A 58 -6.67 -12.99 -20.21
N SER A 59 -5.56 -13.52 -19.68
CA SER A 59 -4.25 -13.55 -20.36
C SER A 59 -3.87 -12.19 -20.96
N ALA A 60 -4.10 -11.12 -20.18
CA ALA A 60 -3.86 -9.77 -20.65
C ALA A 60 -2.37 -9.57 -21.00
N ALA A 61 -2.09 -8.97 -22.17
CA ALA A 61 -0.71 -8.71 -22.61
C ALA A 61 0.09 -7.84 -21.62
N SER A 62 -0.61 -7.04 -20.81
CA SER A 62 -0.01 -6.19 -19.77
C SER A 62 0.24 -6.91 -18.44
N PHE A 63 -0.13 -8.19 -18.29
CA PHE A 63 -0.04 -8.93 -17.01
C PHE A 63 1.35 -8.85 -16.38
N GLY A 64 2.41 -9.12 -17.15
CA GLY A 64 3.78 -9.14 -16.62
C GLY A 64 4.19 -7.79 -16.00
N SER A 65 3.93 -6.69 -16.70
CA SER A 65 4.25 -5.34 -16.21
C SER A 65 3.41 -4.97 -14.98
N PHE A 66 2.11 -5.26 -14.98
CA PHE A 66 1.25 -5.02 -13.81
C PHE A 66 1.65 -5.88 -12.61
N HIS A 67 2.11 -7.11 -12.82
CA HIS A 67 2.57 -7.99 -11.76
C HIS A 67 3.85 -7.46 -11.10
N LEU A 68 4.82 -6.96 -11.87
CA LEU A 68 6.02 -6.33 -11.30
C LEU A 68 5.69 -5.04 -10.52
N ILE A 69 4.83 -4.18 -11.08
CA ILE A 69 4.37 -2.96 -10.40
C ILE A 69 3.65 -3.32 -9.10
N ARG A 70 2.83 -4.36 -9.11
CA ARG A 70 2.13 -4.86 -7.93
C ARG A 70 3.09 -5.24 -6.80
N LEU A 71 4.15 -5.99 -7.11
CA LEU A 71 5.16 -6.39 -6.11
C LEU A 71 5.84 -5.17 -5.50
N LEU A 72 6.27 -4.23 -6.33
CA LEU A 72 6.89 -2.98 -5.85
C LEU A 72 5.94 -2.18 -4.95
N TYR A 73 4.68 -2.02 -5.36
CA TYR A 73 3.72 -1.24 -4.60
C TYR A 73 3.30 -1.94 -3.31
N ASP A 74 3.34 -3.27 -3.23
CA ASP A 74 3.16 -3.99 -1.97
C ASP A 74 4.24 -3.66 -0.95
N GLU A 75 5.50 -3.78 -1.36
CA GLU A 75 6.64 -3.48 -0.49
C GLU A 75 6.62 -2.02 -0.05
N TYR A 76 6.33 -1.10 -0.99
CA TYR A 76 6.25 0.31 -0.67
C TYR A 76 5.08 0.65 0.26
N MET A 77 3.91 0.05 0.06
CA MET A 77 2.76 0.28 0.93
C MET A 77 2.99 -0.28 2.34
N PHE A 78 3.64 -1.43 2.44
CA PHE A 78 4.07 -1.99 3.72
C PHE A 78 5.05 -1.04 4.43
N TYR A 79 6.08 -0.56 3.72
CA TYR A 79 7.04 0.43 4.22
C TYR A 79 6.35 1.69 4.78
N LEU A 80 5.43 2.28 4.00
CA LEU A 80 4.70 3.49 4.39
C LEU A 80 3.88 3.28 5.67
N VAL A 81 3.13 2.18 5.72
CA VAL A 81 2.27 1.87 6.87
C VAL A 81 3.11 1.59 8.11
N GLU A 82 4.21 0.84 7.99
CA GLU A 82 5.12 0.56 9.09
C GLU A 82 5.69 1.85 9.68
N HIS A 83 6.22 2.75 8.84
CA HIS A 83 6.74 4.03 9.30
C HIS A 83 5.68 4.86 10.00
N ARG A 84 4.44 4.85 9.49
CA ARG A 84 3.34 5.58 10.09
C ARG A 84 2.90 4.99 11.43
N VAL A 85 2.87 3.67 11.57
CA VAL A 85 2.55 3.00 12.84
C VAL A 85 3.64 3.28 13.86
N ALA A 86 4.92 3.13 13.49
CA ALA A 86 6.06 3.42 14.36
C ALA A 86 6.03 4.86 14.90
N GLN A 87 5.75 5.83 14.04
CA GLN A 87 5.53 7.22 14.45
C GLN A 87 4.35 7.39 15.41
N ALA A 88 3.26 6.66 15.20
CA ALA A 88 2.07 6.74 16.04
C ALA A 88 2.23 6.06 17.40
N THR A 89 3.06 5.02 17.50
CA THR A 89 3.35 4.29 18.75
C THR A 89 4.58 4.82 19.48
N GLY A 90 5.41 5.65 18.83
CA GLY A 90 6.68 6.11 19.37
C GLY A 90 7.77 5.03 19.36
N GLU A 91 7.60 4.01 18.53
CA GLU A 91 8.52 2.89 18.39
C GLU A 91 9.39 3.02 17.14
N THR A 92 10.39 2.15 17.00
CA THR A 92 11.16 2.05 15.76
C THR A 92 10.40 1.19 14.75
N PRO A 93 10.51 1.45 13.43
CA PRO A 93 9.87 0.62 12.40
C PRO A 93 10.15 -0.88 12.56
N ILE A 94 11.38 -1.25 12.94
CA ILE A 94 11.77 -2.65 13.17
C ILE A 94 11.10 -3.28 14.40
N ALA A 95 10.77 -2.49 15.43
CA ALA A 95 10.04 -3.00 16.60
C ALA A 95 8.59 -3.35 16.23
N VAL A 96 7.96 -2.55 15.36
CA VAL A 96 6.59 -2.77 14.89
C VAL A 96 6.48 -4.07 14.05
N MET A 97 7.54 -4.48 13.34
CA MET A 97 7.57 -5.77 12.61
C MET A 97 7.33 -6.99 13.51
N GLY A 98 7.76 -6.93 14.77
CA GLY A 98 7.70 -8.05 15.71
C GLY A 98 6.29 -8.42 16.17
N GLU A 99 5.36 -7.45 16.19
CA GLU A 99 3.98 -7.63 16.64
C GLU A 99 3.01 -8.07 15.52
N VAL A 100 3.46 -8.11 14.27
CA VAL A 100 2.61 -8.45 13.10
C VAL A 100 2.62 -9.96 12.79
N ARG A 101 3.28 -10.78 13.61
CA ARG A 101 3.29 -12.25 13.49
C ARG A 101 2.20 -12.93 14.31
#